data_AF-A0A7G4RF34-F1
#
_entry.id   AF-A0A7G4RF34-F1
#
_cell.length_a   1.000
_cell.length_b   1.000
_cell.length_c   1.000
_cell.angle_alpha   90.00
_cell.angle_beta   90.00
_cell.angle_gamma   90.00
#
_symmetry.space_group_name_H-M   'P 1'
#
loop_
_entity.id
_entity.type
_entity.pdbx_description
1 polymer ?
#
loop_
_entity_poly.entity_id
_entity_poly.type
_entity_poly.pdbx_seq_one_letter_code
_entity_poly.pdbx_strand_id
1 'polypeptide(L)'
;MTFIMDDKLDSSSIFYGDDSVPGISRLKKGNSFLYFNPDGTKITNKKTLQRIASLSIPPAYTNVWISPCEKSHIQATGRDIKGKKQYCYHPLWRVIRDENKFKSLIPFGRMLPIIRKKVESELNKPVSMNKTQTICAIIYLLDNYFIRIGNKIHEKLNNSYGITTLRKKHLELRSTQAILNFKGKNSHPWHVVLKDKKLLRILKKCESIPGYRLFKYLDENNNPIEIGSQDVNLFLQNLTQFNFTAKEFRTWAACREVLYRLSKINFDAEQLKNIILEVADLLGHTPTICKKCYILPEIIHQWEKNNLGVWIKKHSRIKENKDRLLLKWLEENIENIKF
;
A
#
# COMPACT_ATOMS: atom_id res chain seq x y z
N MET A 1 -31.56 -8.10 21.67
CA MET A 1 -31.40 -6.81 22.36
C MET A 1 -30.76 -5.85 21.38
N THR A 2 -31.60 -4.99 20.82
CA THR A 2 -31.34 -4.16 19.65
C THR A 2 -30.42 -3.01 20.04
N PHE A 3 -29.19 -2.98 19.51
CA PHE A 3 -28.41 -1.74 19.52
C PHE A 3 -28.79 -0.97 18.26
N ILE A 4 -29.70 -0.03 18.43
CA ILE A 4 -29.89 1.11 17.54
C ILE A 4 -28.59 1.93 17.65
N MET A 5 -27.76 1.89 16.61
CA MET A 5 -26.69 2.87 16.39
C MET A 5 -27.19 3.85 15.33
N ASP A 6 -28.09 4.74 15.74
CA ASP A 6 -28.29 6.02 15.08
C ASP A 6 -27.42 7.03 15.82
N ASP A 7 -26.27 7.33 15.22
CA ASP A 7 -25.69 8.67 15.19
C ASP A 7 -24.60 8.63 14.12
N LYS A 8 -24.84 9.33 13.02
CA LYS A 8 -23.82 9.62 12.00
C LYS A 8 -22.66 10.33 12.71
N LEU A 9 -21.59 9.59 13.00
CA LEU A 9 -20.35 10.12 13.52
C LEU A 9 -19.79 11.15 12.54
N ASP A 10 -19.95 12.43 12.87
CA ASP A 10 -19.60 13.52 11.99
C ASP A 10 -18.07 13.60 11.80
N SER A 11 -17.63 13.30 10.58
CA SER A 11 -16.24 13.37 10.14
C SER A 11 -15.61 14.77 10.27
N SER A 12 -16.42 15.81 10.50
CA SER A 12 -15.97 17.18 10.80
C SER A 12 -15.22 17.30 12.14
N SER A 13 -15.25 16.28 12.98
CA SER A 13 -14.76 16.31 14.36
C SER A 13 -13.29 15.93 14.57
N ILE A 14 -12.53 15.55 13.52
CA ILE A 14 -11.11 15.17 13.64
C ILE A 14 -10.18 16.25 13.07
N PHE A 15 -9.19 16.67 13.86
CA PHE A 15 -8.17 17.63 13.46
C PHE A 15 -6.92 16.95 12.88
N TYR A 16 -6.34 17.59 11.85
CA TYR A 16 -5.08 17.18 11.25
C TYR A 16 -3.92 17.86 11.98
N GLY A 17 -3.16 17.09 12.76
CA GLY A 17 -1.96 17.54 13.46
C GLY A 17 -0.99 16.37 13.68
N ASP A 18 0.30 16.65 13.74
CA ASP A 18 1.36 15.68 13.97
C ASP A 18 2.41 16.21 14.96
N ASP A 19 3.51 15.49 15.13
CA ASP A 19 4.57 15.83 16.07
C ASP A 19 5.55 16.92 15.58
N SER A 20 5.18 17.68 14.54
CA SER A 20 5.85 18.94 14.18
C SER A 20 5.48 20.10 15.11
N VAL A 21 4.37 19.98 15.85
CA VAL A 21 3.97 20.97 16.86
C VAL A 21 4.33 20.51 18.28
N PRO A 22 4.54 21.44 19.22
CA PRO A 22 4.76 21.07 20.63
C PRO A 22 3.63 20.19 21.17
N GLY A 23 4.00 19.11 21.86
CA GLY A 23 3.04 18.17 22.42
C GLY A 23 3.39 17.73 23.83
N ILE A 24 2.57 16.84 24.37
CA ILE A 24 2.78 16.25 25.69
C ILE A 24 3.97 15.30 25.60
N SER A 25 4.97 15.51 26.46
CA SER A 25 6.15 14.66 26.56
C SER A 25 5.98 13.60 27.65
N ARG A 26 6.67 12.46 27.48
CA ARG A 26 6.67 11.34 28.43
C ARG A 26 8.07 11.13 29.01
N LEU A 27 8.19 11.17 30.34
CA LEU A 27 9.42 10.90 31.08
C LEU A 27 9.26 9.64 31.93
N LYS A 28 10.24 8.72 31.88
CA LYS A 28 10.25 7.53 32.74
C LYS A 28 10.75 7.90 34.14
N LYS A 29 10.02 7.49 35.19
CA LYS A 29 10.42 7.62 36.60
C LYS A 29 10.21 6.29 37.33
N GLY A 30 11.30 5.57 37.55
CA GLY A 30 11.26 4.20 38.08
C GLY A 30 10.40 3.29 37.20
N ASN A 31 9.37 2.68 37.79
CA ASN A 31 8.40 1.81 37.10
C ASN A 31 7.18 2.56 36.53
N SER A 32 7.17 3.89 36.58
CA SER A 32 6.04 4.71 36.11
C SER A 32 6.48 5.75 35.09
N PHE A 33 5.50 6.43 34.49
CA PHE A 33 5.73 7.54 33.58
C PHE A 33 5.11 8.82 34.11
N LEU A 34 5.84 9.93 33.96
CA LEU A 34 5.35 11.28 34.16
C LEU A 34 5.09 11.92 32.80
N TYR A 35 4.09 12.78 32.74
CA TYR A 35 3.69 13.48 31.52
C TYR A 35 3.76 14.98 31.75
N PHE A 36 4.24 15.71 30.75
CA PHE A 36 4.42 17.16 30.82
C PHE A 36 3.81 17.82 29.60
N ASN A 37 3.14 18.94 29.82
CA ASN A 37 2.63 19.82 28.76
C ASN A 37 3.77 20.44 27.95
N PRO A 38 3.47 21.04 26.78
CA PRO A 38 4.47 21.78 25.99
C PRO A 38 5.23 22.86 26.74
N ASP A 39 4.60 23.49 27.73
CA ASP A 39 5.19 24.52 28.60
C ASP A 39 6.07 23.95 29.74
N GLY A 40 6.21 22.62 29.82
CA GLY A 40 6.97 21.94 30.87
C GLY A 40 6.19 21.68 32.16
N THR A 41 4.92 22.08 32.25
CA THR A 41 4.09 21.83 33.44
C THR A 41 3.70 20.36 33.55
N LYS A 42 3.78 19.80 34.76
CA LYS A 42 3.43 18.40 35.02
C LYS A 42 1.91 18.19 34.91
N ILE A 43 1.51 17.20 34.12
CA ILE A 43 0.10 16.82 33.98
C ILE A 43 -0.34 15.99 35.18
N THR A 44 -1.29 16.51 35.94
CA THR A 44 -1.96 15.81 37.06
C THR A 44 -3.46 15.59 36.82
N ASN A 45 -4.01 16.19 35.76
CA ASN A 45 -5.42 16.08 35.41
C ASN A 45 -5.81 14.62 35.09
N LYS A 46 -6.75 14.07 35.88
CA LYS A 46 -7.18 12.66 35.78
C LYS A 46 -7.73 12.29 34.40
N LYS A 47 -8.53 13.16 33.77
CA LYS A 47 -9.11 12.90 32.43
C LYS A 47 -8.01 12.77 31.37
N THR A 48 -7.03 13.68 31.42
CA THR A 48 -5.88 13.64 30.48
C THR A 48 -5.04 12.39 30.68
N LEU A 49 -4.74 12.02 31.93
CA LEU A 49 -3.97 10.81 32.24
C LEU A 49 -4.70 9.52 31.80
N GLN A 50 -6.01 9.45 32.00
CA GLN A 50 -6.84 8.32 31.53
C GLN A 50 -6.82 8.21 29.99
N ARG A 51 -6.94 9.33 29.28
CA ARG A 51 -6.81 9.34 27.80
C ARG A 51 -5.44 8.83 27.37
N ILE A 52 -4.35 9.30 27.99
CA ILE A 52 -3.00 8.84 27.63
C ILE A 52 -2.85 7.34 27.89
N ALA A 53 -3.38 6.84 29.01
CA ALA A 53 -3.35 5.42 29.33
C ALA A 53 -4.10 4.57 28.29
N SER A 54 -5.26 5.03 27.79
CA SER A 54 -6.03 4.29 26.78
C SER A 54 -5.31 4.17 25.43
N LEU A 55 -4.37 5.07 25.12
CA LEU A 55 -3.52 4.98 23.92
C LEU A 55 -2.57 3.77 23.93
N SER A 56 -2.38 3.12 25.10
CA SER A 56 -1.58 1.91 25.26
C SER A 56 -0.16 2.03 24.65
N ILE A 57 0.49 3.18 24.84
CA ILE A 57 1.81 3.48 24.26
C ILE A 57 2.85 2.57 24.92
N PRO A 58 3.53 1.68 24.17
CA PRO A 58 4.46 0.71 24.76
C PRO A 58 5.53 1.37 25.66
N PRO A 59 5.82 0.78 26.84
CA PRO A 59 6.80 1.33 27.78
C PRO A 59 8.21 1.47 27.20
N ALA A 60 8.58 0.59 26.26
CA ALA A 60 9.89 0.58 25.62
C ALA A 60 10.08 1.71 24.58
N TYR A 61 9.01 2.43 24.21
CA TYR A 61 9.12 3.48 23.19
C TYR A 61 9.86 4.72 23.73
N THR A 62 10.80 5.23 22.95
CA THR A 62 11.54 6.47 23.21
C THR A 62 11.00 7.63 22.36
N ASN A 63 11.41 8.86 22.66
CA ASN A 63 11.00 10.09 21.96
C ASN A 63 9.48 10.14 21.73
N VAL A 64 8.72 9.91 22.81
CA VAL A 64 7.26 9.88 22.75
C VAL A 64 6.72 11.30 22.75
N TRP A 65 5.94 11.58 21.72
CA TRP A 65 5.11 12.77 21.61
C TRP A 65 3.64 12.33 21.71
N ILE A 66 2.84 13.06 22.47
CA ILE A 66 1.41 12.80 22.62
C ILE A 66 0.67 14.09 22.28
N SER A 67 -0.37 13.99 21.44
CA SER A 67 -1.13 15.16 21.04
C SER A 67 -1.83 15.78 22.26
N PRO A 68 -1.74 17.11 22.44
CA PRO A 68 -2.55 17.84 23.41
C PRO A 68 -4.05 17.78 23.07
N CYS A 69 -4.39 17.67 21.77
CA CYS A 69 -5.75 17.65 21.29
C CYS A 69 -6.29 16.20 21.20
N GLU A 70 -7.33 15.90 21.96
CA GLU A 70 -8.00 14.59 21.93
C GLU A 70 -8.63 14.27 20.55
N LYS A 71 -8.98 15.30 19.79
CA LYS A 71 -9.58 15.19 18.46
C LYS A 71 -8.53 15.11 17.33
N SER A 72 -7.23 15.11 17.63
CA SER A 72 -6.19 14.95 16.61
C SER A 72 -6.18 13.54 16.02
N HIS A 73 -6.10 13.41 14.69
CA HIS A 73 -6.04 12.11 14.03
C HIS A 73 -4.84 11.27 14.48
N ILE A 74 -3.67 11.88 14.72
CA ILE A 74 -2.54 11.26 15.41
C ILE A 74 -2.63 11.64 16.88
N GLN A 75 -2.77 10.62 17.74
CA GLN A 75 -2.85 10.78 19.18
C GLN A 75 -1.50 10.68 19.86
N ALA A 76 -0.58 9.87 19.33
CA ALA A 76 0.80 9.81 19.81
C ALA A 76 1.76 9.32 18.72
N THR A 77 3.01 9.71 18.85
CA THR A 77 4.14 9.10 18.14
C THR A 77 5.19 8.63 19.15
N GLY A 78 6.03 7.70 18.74
CA GLY A 78 7.17 7.24 19.53
C GLY A 78 8.11 6.42 18.67
N ARG A 79 9.31 6.13 19.18
CA ARG A 79 10.30 5.28 18.50
C ARG A 79 10.35 3.92 19.18
N ASP A 80 10.18 2.85 18.40
CA ASP A 80 10.35 1.49 18.92
C ASP A 80 11.82 1.15 19.23
N ILE A 81 12.06 -0.07 19.72
CA ILE A 81 13.41 -0.58 20.03
C ILE A 81 14.36 -0.59 18.81
N LYS A 82 13.84 -0.49 17.59
CA LYS A 82 14.63 -0.38 16.34
C LYS A 82 14.77 1.07 15.88
N GLY A 83 14.40 2.05 16.70
CA GLY A 83 14.42 3.47 16.40
C GLY A 83 13.35 3.92 15.39
N LYS A 84 12.45 3.03 14.97
CA LYS A 84 11.43 3.31 13.97
C LYS A 84 10.29 4.11 14.61
N LYS A 85 9.89 5.19 13.95
CA LYS A 85 8.72 5.98 14.35
C LYS A 85 7.44 5.17 14.18
N GLN A 86 6.65 5.13 15.23
CA GLN A 86 5.37 4.44 15.37
C GLN A 86 4.29 5.48 15.70
N TYR A 87 3.06 5.17 15.32
CA TYR A 87 1.93 6.09 15.43
C TYR A 87 0.78 5.41 16.17
N CYS A 88 0.20 6.11 17.13
CA CYS A 88 -1.11 5.82 17.69
C CYS A 88 -2.10 6.81 17.07
N TYR A 89 -3.13 6.30 16.41
CA TYR A 89 -4.16 7.11 15.77
C TYR A 89 -5.43 7.16 16.63
N HIS A 90 -6.21 8.22 16.48
CA HIS A 90 -7.57 8.29 17.04
C HIS A 90 -8.42 7.12 16.55
N PRO A 91 -9.29 6.50 17.37
CA PRO A 91 -10.13 5.39 16.95
C PRO A 91 -10.99 5.70 15.72
N LEU A 92 -11.63 6.88 15.70
CA LEU A 92 -12.43 7.34 14.54
C LEU A 92 -11.59 7.55 13.28
N TRP A 93 -10.30 7.87 13.39
CA TRP A 93 -9.43 7.99 12.22
C TRP A 93 -9.23 6.65 11.51
N ARG A 94 -9.24 5.54 12.26
CA ARG A 94 -9.17 4.20 11.64
C ARG A 94 -10.45 3.91 10.86
N VAL A 95 -11.62 4.24 11.40
CA VAL A 95 -12.92 4.06 10.74
C VAL A 95 -12.97 4.88 9.45
N ILE A 96 -12.66 6.17 9.52
CA ILE A 96 -12.62 7.06 8.33
C ILE A 96 -11.62 6.55 7.29
N ARG A 97 -10.44 6.08 7.70
CA ARG A 97 -9.44 5.54 6.78
C ARG A 97 -9.87 4.22 6.16
N ASP A 98 -10.57 3.38 6.90
CA ASP A 98 -11.09 2.11 6.44
C ASP A 98 -12.25 2.31 5.45
N GLU A 99 -13.16 3.27 5.71
CA GLU A 99 -14.20 3.72 4.77
C GLU A 99 -13.60 4.30 3.49
N ASN A 100 -12.50 5.05 3.61
CA ASN A 100 -11.80 5.65 2.48
C ASN A 100 -10.87 4.67 1.73
N LYS A 101 -10.58 3.48 2.30
CA LYS A 101 -9.52 2.58 1.82
C LYS A 101 -9.70 2.14 0.36
N PHE A 102 -10.95 2.01 -0.07
CA PHE A 102 -11.33 1.53 -1.40
C PHE A 102 -11.96 2.60 -2.30
N LYS A 103 -12.09 3.85 -1.83
CA LYS A 103 -12.68 4.94 -2.64
C LYS A 103 -11.91 5.23 -3.93
N SER A 104 -10.60 4.96 -3.95
CA SER A 104 -9.78 5.10 -5.15
C SER A 104 -9.93 3.96 -6.16
N LEU A 105 -10.65 2.87 -5.85
CA LEU A 105 -10.65 1.66 -6.66
C LEU A 105 -11.28 1.86 -8.04
N ILE A 106 -12.46 2.48 -8.11
CA ILE A 106 -13.13 2.80 -9.40
C ILE A 106 -12.32 3.82 -10.20
N PRO A 107 -11.94 5.00 -9.65
CA PRO A 107 -11.09 5.95 -10.38
C PRO A 107 -9.78 5.33 -10.87
N PHE A 108 -9.14 4.50 -10.04
CA PHE A 108 -7.90 3.81 -10.42
C PHE A 108 -8.13 2.84 -11.57
N GLY A 109 -9.20 2.04 -11.51
CA GLY A 109 -9.59 1.13 -12.60
C GLY A 109 -9.84 1.85 -13.92
N ARG A 110 -10.52 3.00 -13.89
CA ARG A 110 -10.73 3.86 -15.08
C ARG A 110 -9.43 4.41 -15.64
N MET A 111 -8.46 4.74 -14.78
CA MET A 111 -7.15 5.28 -15.19
C MET A 111 -6.12 4.22 -15.58
N LEU A 112 -6.31 2.96 -15.18
CA LEU A 112 -5.34 1.89 -15.39
C LEU A 112 -4.97 1.67 -16.88
N PRO A 113 -5.91 1.70 -17.85
CA PRO A 113 -5.57 1.63 -19.28
C PRO A 113 -4.66 2.77 -19.74
N ILE A 114 -4.86 3.99 -19.24
CA ILE A 114 -4.04 5.17 -19.59
C ILE A 114 -2.63 5.00 -19.01
N ILE A 115 -2.52 4.57 -17.75
CA ILE A 115 -1.24 4.27 -17.11
C ILE A 115 -0.49 3.20 -17.91
N ARG A 116 -1.13 2.09 -18.24
CA ARG A 116 -0.53 0.98 -18.99
C ARG A 116 -0.09 1.41 -20.39
N LYS A 117 -0.89 2.20 -21.10
CA LYS A 117 -0.52 2.75 -22.41
C LYS A 117 0.72 3.64 -22.32
N LYS A 118 0.83 4.48 -21.30
CA LYS A 118 2.02 5.31 -21.06
C LYS A 118 3.24 4.44 -20.77
N VAL A 119 3.10 3.45 -19.88
CA VAL A 119 4.18 2.51 -19.55
C VAL A 119 4.66 1.79 -20.81
N GLU A 120 3.75 1.19 -21.57
CA GLU A 120 4.09 0.47 -22.79
C GLU A 120 4.78 1.38 -23.82
N SER A 121 4.26 2.59 -24.02
CA SER A 121 4.88 3.58 -24.91
C SER A 121 6.33 3.89 -24.52
N GLU A 122 6.62 4.08 -23.23
CA GLU A 122 7.99 4.35 -22.76
C GLU A 122 8.91 3.13 -22.85
N LEU A 123 8.40 1.92 -22.59
CA LEU A 123 9.17 0.69 -22.75
C LEU A 123 9.50 0.38 -24.22
N ASN A 124 8.68 0.84 -25.16
CA ASN A 124 8.90 0.68 -26.60
C ASN A 124 9.97 1.62 -27.17
N LYS A 125 10.31 2.71 -26.48
CA LYS A 125 11.33 3.66 -26.93
C LYS A 125 12.74 3.04 -26.87
N PRO A 126 13.69 3.55 -27.67
CA PRO A 126 15.10 3.28 -27.46
C PRO A 126 15.50 3.51 -25.99
N VAL A 127 16.40 2.67 -25.47
CA VAL A 127 16.82 2.76 -24.07
C VAL A 127 17.69 4.00 -23.90
N SER A 128 17.17 4.99 -23.17
CA SER A 128 17.86 6.26 -22.92
C SER A 128 18.22 6.46 -21.45
N MET A 129 17.73 5.61 -20.55
CA MET A 129 17.90 5.74 -19.09
C MET A 129 17.45 7.10 -18.52
N ASN A 130 16.46 7.72 -19.15
CA ASN A 130 15.82 8.90 -18.57
C ASN A 130 14.94 8.50 -17.37
N LYS A 131 14.58 9.48 -16.54
CA LYS A 131 13.76 9.28 -15.34
C LYS A 131 12.44 8.58 -15.64
N THR A 132 11.72 9.05 -16.67
CA THR A 132 10.39 8.55 -17.05
C THR A 132 10.42 7.08 -17.49
N GLN A 133 11.35 6.70 -18.35
CA GLN A 133 11.49 5.32 -18.85
C GLN A 133 11.81 4.35 -17.71
N THR A 134 12.67 4.77 -16.78
CA THR A 134 13.02 3.96 -15.61
C THR A 134 11.83 3.84 -14.65
N ILE A 135 11.06 4.91 -14.40
CA ILE A 135 9.81 4.85 -13.62
C ILE A 135 8.79 3.93 -14.29
N CYS A 136 8.65 3.97 -15.62
CA CYS A 136 7.72 3.10 -16.33
C CYS A 136 8.11 1.62 -16.22
N ALA A 137 9.41 1.30 -16.23
CA ALA A 137 9.88 -0.06 -15.94
C ALA A 137 9.55 -0.50 -14.51
N ILE A 138 9.63 0.40 -13.53
CA ILE A 138 9.21 0.13 -12.14
C ILE A 138 7.69 -0.10 -12.06
N ILE A 139 6.88 0.71 -12.72
CA ILE A 139 5.42 0.55 -12.75
C ILE A 139 5.03 -0.76 -13.44
N TYR A 140 5.71 -1.13 -14.52
CA TYR A 140 5.51 -2.42 -15.17
C TYR A 140 5.72 -3.60 -14.19
N LEU A 141 6.77 -3.52 -13.35
CA LEU A 141 7.02 -4.51 -12.31
C LEU A 141 5.97 -4.51 -11.19
N LEU A 142 5.47 -3.33 -10.81
CA LEU A 142 4.37 -3.20 -9.83
C LEU A 142 3.10 -3.89 -10.32
N ASP A 143 2.70 -3.61 -11.56
CA ASP A 143 1.42 -4.01 -12.14
C ASP A 143 1.39 -5.49 -12.54
N ASN A 144 2.47 -6.00 -13.14
CA ASN A 144 2.50 -7.37 -13.68
C ASN A 144 3.00 -8.42 -12.67
N TYR A 145 3.82 -8.02 -11.70
CA TYR A 145 4.46 -8.96 -10.78
C TYR A 145 4.11 -8.69 -9.31
N PHE A 146 3.26 -7.70 -9.04
CA PHE A 146 2.76 -7.38 -7.70
C PHE A 146 3.86 -7.20 -6.66
N ILE A 147 5.06 -6.80 -7.06
CA ILE A 147 6.15 -6.53 -6.11
C ILE A 147 5.80 -5.24 -5.37
N ARG A 148 6.20 -5.08 -4.11
CA ARG A 148 6.03 -3.80 -3.41
C ARG A 148 7.01 -2.76 -3.95
N ILE A 149 6.59 -1.49 -4.00
CA ILE A 149 7.45 -0.38 -4.42
C ILE A 149 8.77 -0.29 -3.63
N GLY A 150 8.74 -0.60 -2.33
CA GLY A 150 9.89 -0.44 -1.44
C GLY A 150 10.09 1.02 -1.00
N ASN A 151 10.75 1.21 0.15
CA ASN A 151 11.16 2.51 0.64
C ASN A 151 12.49 2.33 1.38
N LYS A 152 13.45 3.24 1.15
CA LYS A 152 14.80 3.23 1.73
C LYS A 152 14.81 3.06 3.26
N ILE A 153 13.84 3.64 3.96
CA ILE A 153 13.72 3.54 5.42
C ILE A 153 13.46 2.08 5.85
N HIS A 154 12.57 1.37 5.16
CA HIS A 154 12.20 0.00 5.53
C HIS A 154 13.29 -1.02 5.24
N GLU A 155 14.08 -0.78 4.20
CA GLU A 155 15.18 -1.65 3.81
C GLU A 155 16.29 -1.67 4.86
N LYS A 156 16.80 -0.48 5.26
CA LYS A 156 17.92 -0.37 6.21
C LYS A 156 17.62 -1.07 7.54
N LEU A 157 16.36 -1.05 7.97
CA LEU A 157 15.94 -1.59 9.26
C LEU A 157 15.67 -3.11 9.25
N ASN A 158 15.32 -3.69 8.09
CA ASN A 158 14.78 -5.06 8.05
C ASN A 158 15.45 -5.96 7.00
N ASN A 159 16.48 -5.50 6.30
CA ASN A 159 17.10 -6.22 5.18
C ASN A 159 16.05 -6.77 4.18
N SER A 160 14.97 -6.01 3.99
CA SER A 160 13.81 -6.36 3.17
C SER A 160 13.71 -5.38 2.00
N TYR A 161 13.44 -5.88 0.81
CA TYR A 161 13.48 -5.08 -0.42
C TYR A 161 12.12 -4.98 -1.10
N GLY A 162 11.84 -3.82 -1.71
CA GLY A 162 10.89 -3.65 -2.80
C GLY A 162 11.59 -3.08 -4.04
N ILE A 163 10.85 -2.84 -5.13
CA ILE A 163 11.40 -2.54 -6.46
C ILE A 163 12.45 -1.43 -6.44
N THR A 164 12.12 -0.25 -5.88
CA THR A 164 13.02 0.92 -5.81
C THR A 164 14.25 0.71 -4.94
N THR A 165 14.22 -0.29 -4.07
CA THR A 165 15.32 -0.66 -3.18
C THR A 165 16.08 -1.90 -3.67
N LEU A 166 15.75 -2.47 -4.83
CA LEU A 166 16.50 -3.57 -5.39
C LEU A 166 17.95 -3.14 -5.66
N ARG A 167 18.85 -4.08 -5.43
CA ARG A 167 20.30 -3.95 -5.58
C ARG A 167 20.71 -4.80 -6.78
N LYS A 168 21.84 -4.47 -7.42
CA LYS A 168 22.32 -5.25 -8.58
C LYS A 168 22.43 -6.75 -8.30
N LYS A 169 22.88 -7.12 -7.09
CA LYS A 169 22.98 -8.52 -6.64
C LYS A 169 21.66 -9.30 -6.63
N HIS A 170 20.51 -8.62 -6.70
CA HIS A 170 19.20 -9.28 -6.78
C HIS A 170 18.79 -9.58 -8.23
N LEU A 171 19.50 -9.05 -9.22
CA LEU A 171 19.24 -9.25 -10.63
C LEU A 171 20.24 -10.26 -11.20
N GLU A 172 19.71 -11.32 -11.78
CA GLU A 172 20.47 -12.25 -12.60
C GLU A 172 20.03 -12.07 -14.06
N LEU A 173 20.96 -11.66 -14.93
CA LEU A 173 20.70 -11.50 -16.36
C LEU A 173 21.06 -12.79 -17.10
N ARG A 174 20.15 -13.30 -17.93
CA ARG A 174 20.38 -14.42 -18.86
C ARG A 174 20.14 -13.96 -20.30
N SER A 175 20.39 -14.84 -21.27
CA SER A 175 20.26 -14.54 -22.70
C SER A 175 18.85 -14.09 -23.10
N THR A 176 17.81 -14.77 -22.62
CA THR A 176 16.41 -14.54 -23.00
C THR A 176 15.50 -14.11 -21.86
N GLN A 177 16.04 -14.02 -20.64
CA GLN A 177 15.28 -13.67 -19.44
C GLN A 177 16.14 -12.99 -18.39
N ALA A 178 15.50 -12.40 -17.40
CA ALA A 178 16.14 -11.94 -16.18
C ALA A 178 15.40 -12.53 -14.97
N ILE A 179 16.11 -12.73 -13.87
CA ILE A 179 15.55 -13.23 -12.63
C ILE A 179 15.79 -12.21 -11.53
N LEU A 180 14.74 -11.83 -10.82
CA LEU A 180 14.84 -11.06 -9.59
C LEU A 180 14.71 -12.01 -8.38
N ASN A 181 15.78 -12.10 -7.58
CA ASN A 181 15.87 -12.91 -6.37
C ASN A 181 16.14 -12.03 -5.14
N PHE A 182 15.19 -11.91 -4.22
CA PHE A 182 15.35 -11.09 -3.02
C PHE A 182 14.36 -11.46 -1.91
N LYS A 183 14.66 -11.01 -0.69
CA LYS A 183 13.73 -11.09 0.45
C LYS A 183 12.92 -9.80 0.54
N GLY A 184 11.60 -9.92 0.41
CA GLY A 184 10.66 -8.81 0.54
C GLY A 184 10.32 -8.50 2.00
N LYS A 185 9.28 -7.69 2.19
CA LYS A 185 8.73 -7.39 3.52
C LYS A 185 8.44 -8.69 4.29
N ASN A 186 8.78 -8.73 5.58
CA ASN A 186 8.68 -9.91 6.45
C ASN A 186 9.48 -11.12 5.94
N SER A 187 10.61 -10.88 5.26
CA SER A 187 11.49 -11.92 4.71
C SER A 187 10.86 -12.84 3.67
N HIS A 188 9.68 -12.50 3.13
CA HIS A 188 9.03 -13.30 2.10
C HIS A 188 9.92 -13.40 0.84
N PRO A 189 10.26 -14.62 0.39
CA PRO A 189 11.14 -14.80 -0.75
C PRO A 189 10.43 -14.43 -2.06
N TRP A 190 11.08 -13.62 -2.89
CA TRP A 190 10.64 -13.34 -4.25
C TRP A 190 11.60 -13.99 -5.24
N HIS A 191 11.04 -14.77 -6.15
CA HIS A 191 11.70 -15.32 -7.33
C HIS A 191 10.85 -14.96 -8.56
N VAL A 192 11.29 -13.94 -9.31
CA VAL A 192 10.51 -13.39 -10.42
C VAL A 192 11.26 -13.55 -11.72
N VAL A 193 10.70 -14.35 -12.64
CA VAL A 193 11.23 -14.55 -13.99
C VAL A 193 10.61 -13.53 -14.95
N LEU A 194 11.48 -12.73 -15.56
CA LEU A 194 11.12 -11.66 -16.49
C LEU A 194 11.52 -12.07 -17.91
N LYS A 195 10.56 -12.08 -18.85
CA LYS A 195 10.78 -12.49 -20.25
C LYS A 195 10.49 -11.38 -21.28
N ASP A 196 9.92 -10.26 -20.84
CA ASP A 196 9.60 -9.15 -21.73
C ASP A 196 10.88 -8.52 -22.28
N LYS A 197 11.13 -8.67 -23.59
CA LYS A 197 12.35 -8.21 -24.26
C LYS A 197 12.60 -6.71 -24.07
N LYS A 198 11.55 -5.88 -23.96
CA LYS A 198 11.64 -4.43 -23.79
C LYS A 198 12.13 -4.11 -22.38
N LEU A 199 11.55 -4.75 -21.37
CA LEU A 199 12.00 -4.64 -19.99
C LEU A 199 13.44 -5.14 -19.81
N LEU A 200 13.81 -6.28 -20.43
CA LEU A 200 15.16 -6.85 -20.33
C LEU A 200 16.24 -5.89 -20.81
N ARG A 201 16.00 -5.16 -21.91
CA ARG A 201 16.93 -4.15 -22.43
C ARG A 201 17.17 -3.02 -21.41
N ILE A 202 16.10 -2.55 -20.76
CA ILE A 202 16.18 -1.53 -19.71
C ILE A 202 16.91 -2.07 -18.48
N LEU A 203 16.59 -3.29 -18.03
CA LEU A 203 17.26 -3.90 -16.88
C LEU A 203 18.76 -4.12 -17.12
N LYS A 204 19.16 -4.54 -18.32
CA LYS A 204 20.57 -4.66 -18.69
C LYS A 204 21.29 -3.32 -18.59
N LYS A 205 20.65 -2.23 -19.02
CA LYS A 205 21.23 -0.89 -18.91
C LYS A 205 21.24 -0.38 -17.47
N CYS A 206 20.17 -0.59 -16.69
CA CYS A 206 20.14 -0.31 -15.24
C CYS A 206 21.30 -0.98 -14.50
N GLU A 207 21.56 -2.25 -14.80
CA GLU A 207 22.65 -3.03 -14.23
C GLU A 207 24.03 -2.44 -14.61
N SER A 208 24.22 -1.98 -15.84
CA SER A 208 25.51 -1.39 -16.26
C SER A 208 25.86 -0.06 -15.58
N ILE A 209 24.87 0.70 -15.10
CA ILE A 209 25.12 2.01 -14.47
C ILE A 209 25.86 1.83 -13.13
N PRO A 210 26.93 2.58 -12.83
CA PRO A 210 27.66 2.49 -11.56
C PRO A 210 26.78 2.67 -10.30
N GLY A 211 27.24 2.14 -9.17
CA GLY A 211 26.53 2.24 -7.89
C GLY A 211 25.64 1.03 -7.56
N TYR A 212 25.16 1.00 -6.32
CA TYR A 212 24.66 -0.23 -5.71
C TYR A 212 23.20 -0.59 -6.04
N ARG A 213 22.35 0.42 -6.26
CA ARG A 213 20.95 0.24 -6.67
C ARG A 213 20.83 -0.27 -8.08
N LEU A 214 19.76 -1.02 -8.31
CA LEU A 214 19.38 -1.45 -9.64
C LEU A 214 18.73 -0.29 -10.42
N PHE A 215 17.65 0.30 -9.91
CA PHE A 215 16.92 1.34 -10.62
C PHE A 215 17.51 2.72 -10.40
N LYS A 216 18.10 3.26 -11.46
CA LYS A 216 18.68 4.61 -11.54
C LYS A 216 18.36 5.20 -12.91
N TYR A 217 18.34 6.51 -13.00
CA TYR A 217 18.35 7.23 -14.27
C TYR A 217 19.64 8.07 -14.37
N LEU A 218 19.99 8.49 -15.58
CA LEU A 218 21.07 9.45 -15.81
C LEU A 218 20.48 10.85 -15.93
N ASP A 219 21.01 11.80 -15.18
CA ASP A 219 20.65 13.22 -15.34
C ASP A 219 21.31 13.84 -16.59
N GLU A 220 21.10 15.14 -16.80
CA GLU A 220 21.64 15.89 -17.94
C GLU A 220 23.18 15.89 -18.00
N ASN A 221 23.83 15.68 -16.85
CA ASN A 221 25.29 15.61 -16.71
C ASN A 221 25.81 14.16 -16.70
N ASN A 222 24.97 13.17 -17.05
CA ASN A 222 25.24 11.73 -16.97
C ASN A 222 25.53 11.21 -15.55
N ASN A 223 25.10 11.91 -14.49
CA ASN A 223 25.22 11.40 -13.14
C ASN A 223 24.10 10.38 -12.84
N PRO A 224 24.42 9.26 -12.18
CA PRO A 224 23.42 8.27 -11.80
C PRO A 224 22.60 8.72 -10.59
N ILE A 225 21.29 8.88 -10.78
CA ILE A 225 20.35 9.25 -9.72
C ILE A 225 19.43 8.07 -9.38
N GLU A 226 19.36 7.72 -8.09
CA GLU A 226 18.47 6.65 -7.60
C GLU A 226 17.00 7.07 -7.68
N ILE A 227 16.13 6.13 -8.06
CA ILE A 227 14.66 6.36 -8.04
C ILE A 227 14.07 5.86 -6.73
N GLY A 228 13.35 6.73 -6.03
CA GLY A 228 12.61 6.41 -4.81
C GLY A 228 11.12 6.16 -5.04
N SER A 229 10.41 5.73 -3.99
CA SER A 229 8.95 5.56 -4.03
C SER A 229 8.20 6.86 -4.32
N GLN A 230 8.74 7.99 -3.86
CA GLN A 230 8.15 9.31 -4.04
C GLN A 230 8.16 9.73 -5.51
N ASP A 231 9.25 9.44 -6.24
CA ASP A 231 9.32 9.72 -7.68
C ASP A 231 8.23 9.00 -8.46
N VAL A 232 7.96 7.73 -8.11
CA VAL A 232 6.91 6.93 -8.77
C VAL A 232 5.51 7.44 -8.42
N ASN A 233 5.27 7.78 -7.15
CA ASN A 233 3.97 8.33 -6.74
C ASN A 233 3.72 9.70 -7.38
N LEU A 234 4.72 10.58 -7.44
CA LEU A 234 4.61 11.88 -8.10
C LEU A 234 4.37 11.72 -9.61
N PHE A 235 5.03 10.75 -10.25
CA PHE A 235 4.78 10.44 -11.65
C PHE A 235 3.33 9.99 -11.88
N LEU A 236 2.80 9.10 -11.03
CA LEU A 236 1.41 8.66 -11.11
C LEU A 236 0.44 9.83 -10.92
N GLN A 237 0.68 10.68 -9.92
CA GLN A 237 -0.14 11.87 -9.65
C GLN A 237 -0.16 12.83 -10.84
N ASN A 238 1.00 13.14 -11.42
CA ASN A 238 1.10 14.02 -12.58
C ASN A 238 0.43 13.42 -13.82
N LEU A 239 0.53 12.09 -14.00
CA LEU A 239 -0.06 11.41 -15.15
C LEU A 239 -1.58 11.32 -15.05
N THR A 240 -2.12 11.07 -13.85
CA THR A 240 -3.55 10.78 -13.69
C THR A 240 -4.36 11.95 -13.13
N GLN A 241 -3.71 12.96 -12.56
CA GLN A 241 -4.35 14.04 -11.78
C GLN A 241 -5.13 13.51 -10.55
N PHE A 242 -4.87 12.28 -10.13
CA PHE A 242 -5.36 11.69 -8.88
C PHE A 242 -4.20 11.43 -7.93
N ASN A 243 -4.47 11.47 -6.63
CA ASN A 243 -3.47 11.17 -5.59
C ASN A 243 -3.21 9.65 -5.44
N PHE A 244 -3.06 8.94 -6.56
CA PHE A 244 -2.72 7.52 -6.56
C PHE A 244 -1.28 7.28 -6.12
N THR A 245 -1.06 6.13 -5.51
CA THR A 245 0.26 5.65 -5.12
C THR A 245 0.50 4.26 -5.68
N ALA A 246 1.70 3.74 -5.47
CA ALA A 246 2.00 2.34 -5.80
C ALA A 246 1.14 1.31 -5.03
N LYS A 247 0.44 1.72 -3.95
CA LYS A 247 -0.44 0.83 -3.18
C LYS A 247 -1.67 0.41 -3.99
N GLU A 248 -2.22 1.31 -4.80
CA GLU A 248 -3.44 1.12 -5.57
C GLU A 248 -3.33 -0.11 -6.49
N PHE A 249 -2.19 -0.32 -7.15
CA PHE A 249 -1.92 -1.52 -7.98
C PHE A 249 -2.15 -2.82 -7.21
N ARG A 250 -1.72 -2.89 -5.95
CA ARG A 250 -1.85 -4.09 -5.13
C ARG A 250 -3.28 -4.31 -4.66
N THR A 251 -3.99 -3.24 -4.31
CA THR A 251 -5.41 -3.32 -3.93
C THR A 251 -6.24 -3.76 -5.13
N TRP A 252 -6.00 -3.16 -6.30
CA TRP A 252 -6.64 -3.54 -7.55
C TRP A 252 -6.38 -5.01 -7.89
N ALA A 253 -5.12 -5.44 -7.88
CA ALA A 253 -4.75 -6.83 -8.15
C ALA A 253 -5.44 -7.82 -7.20
N ALA A 254 -5.45 -7.54 -5.88
CA ALA A 254 -6.10 -8.42 -4.91
C ALA A 254 -7.61 -8.53 -5.17
N CYS A 255 -8.30 -7.41 -5.34
CA CYS A 255 -9.73 -7.40 -5.66
C CYS A 255 -10.02 -8.14 -6.97
N ARG A 256 -9.19 -7.90 -7.99
CA ARG A 256 -9.33 -8.48 -9.33
C ARG A 256 -9.18 -10.00 -9.31
N GLU A 257 -8.13 -10.49 -8.68
CA GLU A 257 -7.86 -11.93 -8.62
C GLU A 257 -8.91 -12.66 -7.77
N VAL A 258 -9.36 -12.08 -6.65
CA VAL A 258 -10.43 -12.66 -5.84
C VAL A 258 -11.73 -12.71 -6.62
N LEU A 259 -12.19 -11.58 -7.17
CA LEU A 259 -13.44 -11.54 -7.93
C LEU A 259 -13.41 -12.50 -9.12
N TYR A 260 -12.30 -12.54 -9.87
CA TYR A 260 -12.18 -13.45 -11.01
C TYR A 260 -12.24 -14.91 -10.58
N ARG A 261 -11.52 -15.32 -9.51
CA ARG A 261 -11.55 -16.72 -9.04
C ARG A 261 -12.93 -17.11 -8.51
N LEU A 262 -13.55 -16.24 -7.71
CA LEU A 262 -14.91 -16.44 -7.20
C LEU A 262 -15.95 -16.53 -8.34
N SER A 263 -15.73 -15.84 -9.47
CA SER A 263 -16.62 -15.91 -10.64
C SER A 263 -16.67 -17.29 -11.32
N LYS A 264 -15.71 -18.17 -11.02
CA LYS A 264 -15.58 -19.50 -11.63
C LYS A 264 -16.11 -20.62 -10.74
N ILE A 265 -16.52 -20.32 -9.51
CA ILE A 265 -16.95 -21.31 -8.53
C ILE A 265 -18.29 -20.95 -7.91
N ASN A 266 -19.00 -21.98 -7.45
CA ASN A 266 -20.20 -21.80 -6.62
C ASN A 266 -19.80 -21.53 -5.17
N PHE A 267 -20.77 -21.11 -4.34
CA PHE A 267 -20.52 -20.84 -2.93
C PHE A 267 -19.96 -22.06 -2.18
N ASP A 268 -18.77 -21.89 -1.61
CA ASP A 268 -18.08 -22.86 -0.76
C ASP A 268 -17.08 -22.13 0.15
N ALA A 269 -17.32 -22.14 1.46
CA ALA A 269 -16.50 -21.42 2.44
C ALA A 269 -15.04 -21.90 2.47
N GLU A 270 -14.78 -23.18 2.18
CA GLU A 270 -13.42 -23.73 2.11
C GLU A 270 -12.68 -23.20 0.87
N GLN A 271 -13.38 -23.12 -0.27
CA GLN A 271 -12.81 -22.54 -1.49
C GLN A 271 -12.50 -21.05 -1.34
N LEU A 272 -13.34 -20.28 -0.64
CA LEU A 272 -13.05 -18.88 -0.35
C LEU A 272 -11.75 -18.74 0.46
N LYS A 273 -11.54 -19.58 1.47
CA LYS A 273 -10.31 -19.59 2.28
C LYS A 273 -9.09 -19.88 1.40
N ASN A 274 -9.18 -20.88 0.54
CA ASN A 274 -8.09 -21.26 -0.38
C ASN A 274 -7.78 -20.14 -1.39
N ILE A 275 -8.80 -19.50 -1.98
CA ILE A 275 -8.62 -18.35 -2.86
C ILE A 275 -7.90 -17.21 -2.14
N ILE A 276 -8.28 -16.89 -0.90
CA ILE A 276 -7.61 -15.83 -0.12
C ILE A 276 -6.17 -16.21 0.20
N LEU A 277 -5.87 -17.47 0.49
CA LEU A 277 -4.51 -17.97 0.70
C LEU A 277 -3.66 -17.78 -0.55
N GLU A 278 -4.15 -18.22 -1.70
CA GLU A 278 -3.44 -18.14 -2.97
C GLU A 278 -3.23 -16.69 -3.45
N VAL A 279 -4.25 -15.82 -3.31
CA VAL A 279 -4.10 -14.39 -3.64
C VAL A 279 -3.14 -13.72 -2.66
N ALA A 280 -3.17 -14.08 -1.37
CA ALA A 280 -2.23 -13.55 -0.40
C ALA A 280 -0.78 -13.94 -0.77
N ASP A 281 -0.55 -15.19 -1.15
CA ASP A 281 0.77 -15.67 -1.59
C ASP A 281 1.25 -14.95 -2.86
N LEU A 282 0.37 -14.84 -3.88
CA LEU A 282 0.66 -14.11 -5.12
C LEU A 282 1.15 -12.68 -4.88
N LEU A 283 0.62 -12.00 -3.86
CA LEU A 283 1.01 -10.64 -3.51
C LEU A 283 2.15 -10.61 -2.46
N GLY A 284 2.55 -11.72 -1.86
CA GLY A 284 3.47 -11.75 -0.71
C GLY A 284 2.87 -11.05 0.52
N HIS A 285 1.61 -11.36 0.84
CA HIS A 285 0.86 -10.97 2.02
C HIS A 285 0.58 -12.18 2.92
N THR A 286 0.37 -11.94 4.22
CA THR A 286 -0.36 -12.90 5.05
C THR A 286 -1.85 -12.87 4.67
N PRO A 287 -2.60 -13.98 4.76
CA PRO A 287 -4.03 -14.03 4.44
C PRO A 287 -4.86 -12.97 5.16
N THR A 288 -4.62 -12.79 6.47
CA THR A 288 -5.33 -11.80 7.29
C THR A 288 -5.14 -10.37 6.77
N ILE A 289 -3.91 -9.98 6.44
CA ILE A 289 -3.62 -8.66 5.88
C ILE A 289 -4.18 -8.52 4.47
N CYS A 290 -4.12 -9.56 3.64
CA CYS A 290 -4.72 -9.53 2.30
C CYS A 290 -6.22 -9.25 2.38
N LYS A 291 -6.95 -10.04 3.18
CA LYS A 291 -8.40 -9.90 3.40
C LYS A 291 -8.77 -8.52 3.98
N LYS A 292 -8.09 -8.06 5.04
CA LYS A 292 -8.46 -6.83 5.74
C LYS A 292 -8.03 -5.53 5.04
N CYS A 293 -6.97 -5.56 4.23
CA CYS A 293 -6.34 -4.33 3.73
C CYS A 293 -6.35 -4.17 2.21
N TYR A 294 -6.60 -5.24 1.45
CA TYR A 294 -6.45 -5.22 -0.01
C TYR A 294 -7.66 -5.76 -0.78
N ILE A 295 -8.54 -6.53 -0.13
CA ILE A 295 -9.75 -7.07 -0.74
C ILE A 295 -10.95 -6.23 -0.28
N LEU A 296 -11.71 -5.70 -1.23
CA LEU A 296 -12.98 -5.00 -0.95
C LEU A 296 -13.97 -6.01 -0.34
N PRO A 297 -14.45 -5.82 0.91
CA PRO A 297 -15.31 -6.79 1.58
C PRO A 297 -16.57 -7.15 0.80
N GLU A 298 -17.13 -6.19 0.07
CA GLU A 298 -18.36 -6.36 -0.70
C GLU A 298 -18.25 -7.44 -1.79
N ILE A 299 -17.04 -7.69 -2.33
CA ILE A 299 -16.82 -8.77 -3.30
C ILE A 299 -17.16 -10.12 -2.66
N ILE A 300 -16.72 -10.33 -1.42
CA ILE A 300 -16.96 -11.55 -0.67
C ILE A 300 -18.44 -11.62 -0.27
N HIS A 301 -18.99 -10.51 0.24
CA HIS A 301 -20.38 -10.46 0.70
C HIS A 301 -21.40 -10.77 -0.40
N GLN A 302 -21.22 -10.19 -1.59
CA GLN A 302 -22.09 -10.45 -2.75
C GLN A 302 -21.92 -11.86 -3.30
N TRP A 303 -20.74 -12.46 -3.13
CA TRP A 303 -20.54 -13.86 -3.50
C TRP A 303 -21.19 -14.82 -2.50
N GLU A 304 -21.09 -14.57 -1.19
CA GLU A 304 -21.78 -15.33 -0.13
C GLU A 304 -23.30 -15.35 -0.33
N LYS A 305 -23.87 -14.24 -0.84
CA LYS A 305 -25.30 -14.12 -1.19
C LYS A 305 -25.67 -14.67 -2.56
N ASN A 306 -24.72 -15.24 -3.32
CA ASN A 306 -24.86 -15.69 -4.71
C ASN A 306 -25.23 -14.56 -5.73
N ASN A 307 -25.25 -13.30 -5.31
CA ASN A 307 -25.48 -12.16 -6.20
C ASN A 307 -24.37 -12.01 -7.24
N LEU A 308 -23.11 -12.25 -6.85
CA LEU A 308 -21.99 -12.25 -7.79
C LEU A 308 -22.17 -13.34 -8.87
N GLY A 309 -22.60 -14.54 -8.51
CA GLY A 309 -22.84 -15.63 -9.46
C GLY A 309 -23.93 -15.28 -10.48
N VAL A 310 -25.05 -14.70 -10.03
CA VAL A 310 -26.12 -14.18 -10.90
C VAL A 310 -25.60 -13.08 -11.82
N TRP A 311 -24.82 -12.15 -11.28
CA TRP A 311 -24.25 -11.04 -12.04
C TRP A 311 -23.29 -11.51 -13.14
N ILE A 312 -22.44 -12.49 -12.84
CA ILE A 312 -21.48 -13.08 -13.79
C ILE A 312 -22.21 -13.77 -14.96
N LYS A 313 -23.32 -14.47 -14.71
CA LYS A 313 -24.12 -15.09 -15.78
C LYS A 313 -24.64 -14.05 -16.78
N LYS A 314 -25.07 -12.89 -16.31
CA LYS A 314 -25.50 -11.76 -17.16
C LYS A 314 -24.35 -11.11 -17.94
N HIS A 315 -23.13 -11.20 -17.44
CA HIS A 315 -21.92 -10.57 -18.00
C HIS A 315 -20.92 -11.58 -18.60
N SER A 316 -21.41 -12.71 -19.08
CA SER A 316 -20.57 -13.81 -19.59
C SER A 316 -19.58 -13.41 -20.69
N ARG A 317 -19.87 -12.36 -21.45
CA ARG A 317 -19.03 -11.83 -22.54
C ARG A 317 -17.73 -11.17 -22.07
N ILE A 318 -17.64 -10.71 -20.82
CA ILE A 318 -16.45 -10.01 -20.29
C ILE A 318 -15.70 -10.82 -19.23
N LYS A 319 -16.17 -12.03 -18.92
CA LYS A 319 -15.68 -12.85 -17.81
C LYS A 319 -14.20 -13.21 -17.88
N GLU A 320 -13.59 -13.22 -19.08
CA GLU A 320 -12.17 -13.58 -19.24
C GLU A 320 -11.21 -12.39 -19.10
N ASN A 321 -11.69 -11.15 -19.26
CA ASN A 321 -10.86 -9.97 -19.01
C ASN A 321 -11.01 -9.56 -17.55
N LYS A 322 -10.07 -9.99 -16.71
CA LYS A 322 -10.12 -9.79 -15.25
C LYS A 322 -10.29 -8.31 -14.84
N ASP A 323 -9.55 -7.40 -15.47
CA ASP A 323 -9.61 -5.97 -15.12
C ASP A 323 -10.97 -5.36 -15.52
N ARG A 324 -11.46 -5.67 -16.74
CA ARG A 324 -12.78 -5.22 -17.20
C ARG A 324 -13.90 -5.79 -16.34
N LEU A 325 -13.76 -7.05 -15.93
CA LEU A 325 -14.72 -7.73 -15.05
C LEU A 325 -14.83 -7.02 -13.70
N LEU A 326 -13.69 -6.76 -13.05
CA LEU A 326 -13.67 -6.03 -11.77
C LEU A 326 -14.24 -4.62 -11.95
N LEU A 327 -13.76 -3.84 -12.94
CA LEU A 327 -14.22 -2.46 -13.12
C LEU A 327 -15.73 -2.40 -13.31
N LYS A 328 -16.26 -3.22 -14.23
CA LYS A 328 -17.69 -3.25 -14.52
C LYS A 328 -18.52 -3.67 -13.30
N TRP A 329 -18.03 -4.63 -12.52
CA TRP A 329 -18.69 -5.04 -11.28
C TRP A 329 -18.73 -3.90 -10.26
N LEU A 330 -17.62 -3.18 -10.08
CA LEU A 330 -17.56 -2.05 -9.15
C LEU A 330 -18.49 -0.91 -9.55
N GLU A 331 -18.53 -0.55 -10.84
CA GLU A 331 -19.39 0.52 -11.36
C GLU A 331 -20.88 0.22 -11.14
N GLU A 332 -21.30 -1.05 -11.30
CA GLU A 332 -22.71 -1.40 -11.14
C GLU A 332 -23.13 -1.62 -9.68
N ASN A 333 -22.23 -2.16 -8.86
CA ASN A 333 -22.59 -2.65 -7.52
C ASN A 333 -22.07 -1.77 -6.38
N ILE A 334 -21.07 -0.93 -6.63
CA ILE A 334 -20.44 -0.10 -5.58
C ILE A 334 -20.66 1.39 -5.83
N GLU A 335 -20.66 1.87 -7.08
CA GLU A 335 -20.85 3.30 -7.40
C GLU A 335 -22.18 3.85 -6.87
N ASN A 336 -23.19 2.98 -6.71
CA ASN A 336 -24.50 3.32 -6.15
C ASN A 336 -24.60 3.16 -4.63
N ILE A 337 -23.59 2.58 -3.97
CA ILE A 337 -23.49 2.50 -2.52
C ILE A 337 -22.77 3.77 -2.05
N LYS A 338 -23.54 4.76 -1.61
CA LYS A 338 -22.97 5.92 -0.90
C LYS A 338 -22.29 5.40 0.36
N PHE A 339 -20.96 5.48 0.41
CA PHE A 339 -20.17 5.26 1.63
C PHE A 339 -20.31 6.44 2.58
#